data_AF-A0A850LQF9-F1
#
_entry.id   AF-A0A850LQF9-F1
#
_cell.length_a   1.000
_cell.length_b   1.000
_cell.length_c   1.000
_cell.angle_alpha   90.00
_cell.angle_beta   90.00
_cell.angle_gamma   90.00
#
_symmetry.space_group_name_H-M   'P 1'
#
loop_
_entity.id
_entity.type
_entity.pdbx_description
1 polymer ?
#
loop_
_entity_poly.entity_id
_entity_poly.type
_entity_poly.pdbx_seq_one_letter_code
_entity_poly.pdbx_strand_id
1 'polypeptide(L)'
;MSEESKIAIENATKKNLRELNEIFGDGEAHKQYPKAIHRLVEKITKANLWLYILRLLQEKPHYGYEIKNKIKDKFGFSPAIVSGYVILYKMKKDNLVTVKWEPNDEKNQNSGKPNRKYYYITDLGNQTMELARSYLAALMTEIFDKV
;
A
#
# COMPACT_ATOMS: atom_id res chain seq x y z
N MET A 1 12.76 27.54 13.35
CA MET A 1 11.48 26.84 13.05
C MET A 1 10.34 27.60 13.70
N SER A 2 9.24 27.87 12.98
CA SER A 2 8.07 28.55 13.56
C SER A 2 7.34 27.64 14.56
N GLU A 3 6.60 28.24 15.49
CA GLU A 3 5.83 27.49 16.50
C GLU A 3 4.72 26.64 15.85
N GLU A 4 4.13 27.13 14.76
CA GLU A 4 3.23 26.37 13.89
C GLU A 4 3.90 25.12 13.29
N SER A 5 5.18 25.21 12.91
CA SER A 5 5.93 24.06 12.39
C SER A 5 6.16 23.00 13.46
N LYS A 6 6.41 23.41 14.72
CA LYS A 6 6.59 22.48 15.84
C LYS A 6 5.27 21.78 16.22
N ILE A 7 4.18 22.53 16.29
CA ILE A 7 2.84 21.99 16.56
C ILE A 7 2.41 21.03 15.45
N ALA A 8 2.72 21.33 14.18
CA ALA A 8 2.46 20.42 13.06
C ALA A 8 3.26 19.12 13.16
N ILE A 9 4.53 19.18 13.58
CA ILE A 9 5.39 18.01 13.80
C ILE A 9 4.86 17.16 14.98
N GLU A 10 4.55 17.79 16.11
CA GLU A 10 4.05 17.08 17.31
C GLU A 10 2.67 16.43 17.05
N ASN A 11 1.83 17.06 16.24
CA ASN A 11 0.55 16.48 15.84
C ASN A 11 0.71 15.39 14.78
N ALA A 12 1.81 15.37 14.02
CA ALA A 12 2.08 14.32 13.05
C ALA A 12 2.63 13.04 13.71
N THR A 13 3.44 13.15 14.76
CA THR A 13 4.02 11.98 15.46
C THR A 13 2.99 11.12 16.18
N LYS A 14 1.80 11.66 16.46
CA LYS A 14 0.68 10.93 17.10
C LYS A 14 -0.27 10.25 16.09
N LYS A 15 -0.08 10.47 14.79
CA LYS A 15 -0.96 9.97 13.73
C LYS A 15 -0.49 8.63 13.17
N ASN A 16 -1.45 7.80 12.77
CA ASN A 16 -1.16 6.53 12.11
C ASN A 16 -0.87 6.73 10.61
N LEU A 17 -0.35 5.69 9.94
CA LEU A 17 0.04 5.75 8.52
C LEU A 17 -1.11 6.17 7.59
N ARG A 18 -2.35 5.75 7.89
CA ARG A 18 -3.53 6.10 7.10
C ARG A 18 -3.77 7.62 7.16
N GLU A 19 -3.78 8.18 8.36
CA GLU A 19 -3.96 9.62 8.57
C GLU A 19 -2.82 10.44 7.93
N LEU A 20 -1.57 9.97 8.05
CA LEU A 20 -0.42 10.62 7.43
C LEU A 20 -0.52 10.62 5.90
N ASN A 21 -0.96 9.51 5.30
CA ASN A 21 -1.18 9.43 3.85
C ASN A 21 -2.32 10.35 3.39
N GLU A 22 -3.38 10.52 4.20
CA GLU A 22 -4.48 11.45 3.89
C GLU A 22 -3.99 12.91 3.91
N ILE A 23 -3.10 13.27 4.83
CA ILE A 23 -2.58 14.62 4.99
C ILE A 23 -1.53 14.96 3.91
N PHE A 24 -0.56 14.07 3.70
CA PHE A 24 0.61 14.34 2.88
C PHE A 24 0.50 13.81 1.43
N GLY A 25 -0.46 12.91 1.18
CA GLY A 25 -0.70 12.29 -0.12
C GLY A 25 -1.67 13.09 -0.98
N ASP A 26 -2.84 12.50 -1.23
CA ASP A 26 -3.80 13.00 -2.23
C ASP A 26 -4.75 14.10 -1.70
N GLY A 27 -4.66 14.48 -0.42
CA GLY A 27 -5.52 15.49 0.19
C GLY A 27 -5.02 16.92 -0.03
N GLU A 28 -5.92 17.91 -0.08
CA GLU A 28 -5.58 19.33 -0.29
C GLU A 28 -4.58 19.90 0.74
N ALA A 29 -4.51 19.30 1.94
CA ALA A 29 -3.60 19.70 3.01
C ALA A 29 -2.12 19.58 2.61
N HIS A 30 -1.75 18.72 1.66
CA HIS A 30 -0.35 18.54 1.24
C HIS A 30 0.29 19.83 0.72
N LYS A 31 -0.51 20.77 0.18
CA LYS A 31 -0.05 22.07 -0.33
C LYS A 31 0.58 22.96 0.74
N GLN A 32 0.28 22.71 2.01
CA GLN A 32 0.82 23.43 3.16
C GLN A 32 2.22 22.93 3.56
N TYR A 33 2.67 21.81 2.98
CA TYR A 33 3.95 21.17 3.31
C TYR A 33 4.95 21.29 2.16
N PRO A 34 6.26 21.20 2.44
CA PRO A 34 7.27 21.21 1.38
C PRO A 34 7.03 20.11 0.34
N LYS A 35 7.22 20.44 -0.94
CA LYS A 35 7.09 19.48 -2.06
C LYS A 35 7.90 18.18 -1.87
N ALA A 36 8.98 18.24 -1.08
CA ALA A 36 9.77 17.06 -0.72
C ALA A 36 8.96 15.98 0.02
N ILE A 37 8.07 16.37 0.93
CA ILE A 37 7.21 15.45 1.67
C ILE A 37 6.21 14.78 0.74
N HIS A 38 5.59 15.54 -0.15
CA HIS A 38 4.66 14.97 -1.13
C HIS A 38 5.36 13.94 -2.04
N ARG A 39 6.56 14.26 -2.55
CA ARG A 39 7.37 13.30 -3.34
C ARG A 39 7.71 12.04 -2.55
N LEU A 40 8.10 12.18 -1.28
CA LEU A 40 8.38 11.04 -0.40
C LEU A 40 7.15 10.12 -0.31
N VAL A 41 5.99 10.69 0.02
CA VAL A 41 4.75 9.92 0.18
C VAL A 41 4.35 9.26 -1.14
N GLU A 42 4.44 9.95 -2.27
CA GLU A 42 4.15 9.37 -3.59
C GLU A 42 5.06 8.18 -3.90
N LYS A 43 6.36 8.27 -3.57
CA LYS A 43 7.33 7.20 -3.81
C LYS A 43 7.15 6.01 -2.86
N ILE A 44 6.84 6.25 -1.60
CA ILE A 44 6.60 5.16 -0.63
C ILE A 44 5.25 4.48 -0.89
N THR A 45 4.22 5.24 -1.30
CA THR A 45 2.87 4.70 -1.57
C THR A 45 2.71 4.16 -2.99
N LYS A 46 2.47 5.03 -3.97
CA LYS A 46 2.06 4.68 -5.33
C LYS A 46 3.19 4.03 -6.13
N ALA A 47 4.42 4.52 -6.02
CA ALA A 47 5.54 3.94 -6.75
C ALA A 47 5.99 2.59 -6.18
N ASN A 48 5.74 2.33 -4.89
CA ASN A 48 6.02 1.07 -4.21
C ASN A 48 4.74 0.34 -3.78
N LEU A 49 3.70 0.35 -4.64
CA LEU A 49 2.38 -0.24 -4.32
C LEU A 49 2.45 -1.72 -3.92
N TRP A 50 3.46 -2.44 -4.40
CA TRP A 50 3.67 -3.85 -4.12
C TRP A 50 3.75 -4.15 -2.61
N LEU A 51 4.31 -3.23 -1.79
CA LEU A 51 4.35 -3.36 -0.33
C LEU A 51 2.95 -3.50 0.27
N TYR A 52 2.03 -2.65 -0.18
CA TYR A 52 0.65 -2.62 0.31
C TYR A 52 -0.15 -3.81 -0.19
N ILE A 53 0.08 -4.23 -1.44
CA ILE A 53 -0.56 -5.42 -2.01
C ILE A 53 -0.11 -6.66 -1.25
N LEU A 54 1.20 -6.88 -1.07
CA LEU A 54 1.70 -8.04 -0.32
C LEU A 54 1.22 -8.01 1.13
N ARG A 55 1.20 -6.85 1.78
CA ARG A 55 0.64 -6.73 3.14
C ARG A 55 -0.81 -7.17 3.23
N LEU A 56 -1.65 -6.86 2.23
CA LEU A 56 -3.02 -7.38 2.17
C LEU A 56 -3.04 -8.90 1.94
N LEU A 57 -2.21 -9.40 1.02
CA LEU A 57 -2.16 -10.83 0.67
C LEU A 57 -1.58 -11.72 1.79
N GLN A 58 -0.76 -11.16 2.67
CA GLN A 58 -0.32 -11.80 3.92
C GLN A 58 -1.45 -12.01 4.92
N GLU A 59 -2.53 -11.24 4.85
CA GLU A 59 -3.70 -11.42 5.72
C GLU A 59 -4.63 -12.48 5.16
N LYS A 60 -4.91 -12.40 3.86
CA LYS A 60 -5.63 -13.42 3.11
C LYS A 60 -5.54 -13.19 1.60
N PRO A 61 -5.82 -14.22 0.79
CA PRO A 61 -5.98 -14.06 -0.64
C PRO A 61 -7.08 -13.04 -0.98
N HIS A 62 -6.87 -12.28 -2.05
CA HIS A 62 -7.81 -11.24 -2.47
C HIS A 62 -8.15 -11.31 -3.95
N TYR A 63 -9.43 -11.04 -4.25
CA TYR A 63 -9.88 -10.79 -5.61
C TYR A 63 -9.23 -9.51 -6.12
N GLY A 64 -8.57 -9.58 -7.28
CA GLY A 64 -7.77 -8.47 -7.82
C GLY A 64 -8.50 -7.13 -7.91
N TYR A 65 -9.81 -7.14 -8.19
CA TYR A 65 -10.63 -5.93 -8.29
C TYR A 65 -10.79 -5.20 -6.94
N GLU A 66 -10.78 -5.93 -5.82
CA GLU A 66 -11.03 -5.37 -4.49
C GLU A 66 -9.78 -4.74 -3.88
N ILE A 67 -8.60 -5.11 -4.35
CA ILE A 67 -7.31 -4.69 -3.79
C ILE A 67 -7.22 -3.17 -3.73
N LYS A 68 -7.65 -2.45 -4.78
CA LYS A 68 -7.65 -0.99 -4.79
C LYS A 68 -8.45 -0.40 -3.62
N ASN A 69 -9.68 -0.89 -3.42
CA ASN A 69 -10.56 -0.36 -2.37
C ASN A 69 -9.98 -0.68 -0.99
N LYS A 70 -9.44 -1.89 -0.81
CA LYS A 70 -8.77 -2.28 0.43
C LYS A 70 -7.55 -1.40 0.75
N ILE A 71 -6.78 -1.00 -0.27
CA ILE A 71 -5.66 -0.09 -0.07
C ILE A 71 -6.15 1.29 0.39
N LYS A 72 -7.20 1.82 -0.24
CA LYS A 72 -7.81 3.09 0.17
C LYS A 72 -8.31 3.04 1.60
N ASP A 73 -9.12 2.03 1.92
CA ASP A 73 -9.77 1.93 3.22
C ASP A 73 -8.75 1.79 4.35
N LYS A 74 -7.73 0.95 4.13
CA LYS A 74 -6.73 0.62 5.15
C LYS A 74 -5.58 1.62 5.26
N PHE A 75 -5.12 2.19 4.14
CA PHE A 75 -3.90 2.99 4.10
C PHE A 75 -4.12 4.44 3.68
N GLY A 76 -5.34 4.86 3.34
CA GLY A 76 -5.67 6.28 3.19
C GLY A 76 -5.21 6.91 1.86
N PHE A 77 -4.87 6.10 0.85
CA PHE A 77 -4.52 6.61 -0.48
C PHE A 77 -5.12 5.75 -1.59
N SER A 78 -5.32 6.33 -2.77
CA SER A 78 -5.97 5.64 -3.90
C SER A 78 -4.97 5.40 -5.04
N PRO A 79 -4.59 4.14 -5.33
CA PRO A 79 -3.84 3.86 -6.54
C PRO A 79 -4.71 4.04 -7.79
N ALA A 80 -4.11 4.45 -8.90
CA ALA A 80 -4.79 4.43 -10.19
C ALA A 80 -5.14 2.98 -10.59
N ILE A 81 -6.31 2.77 -11.19
CA ILE A 81 -6.84 1.43 -11.52
C ILE A 81 -5.87 0.68 -12.44
N VAL A 82 -5.37 1.35 -13.47
CA VAL A 82 -4.41 0.78 -14.43
C VAL A 82 -3.13 0.34 -13.73
N SER A 83 -2.64 1.14 -12.77
CA SER A 83 -1.44 0.84 -12.00
C SER A 83 -1.60 -0.43 -11.16
N GLY A 84 -2.78 -0.68 -10.56
CA GLY A 84 -3.02 -1.87 -9.76
C GLY A 84 -2.86 -3.18 -10.55
N TYR A 85 -3.47 -3.27 -11.74
CA TYR A 85 -3.37 -4.46 -12.59
C TYR A 85 -1.97 -4.64 -13.18
N VAL A 86 -1.32 -3.56 -13.61
CA VAL A 86 0.05 -3.60 -14.13
C VAL A 86 1.01 -4.09 -13.04
N ILE A 87 0.83 -3.64 -11.80
CA ILE A 87 1.68 -4.04 -10.68
C ILE A 87 1.44 -5.49 -10.30
N LEU A 88 0.20 -5.96 -10.22
CA LEU A 88 -0.12 -7.39 -9.99
C LEU A 88 0.47 -8.29 -11.08
N TYR A 89 0.43 -7.85 -12.34
CA TYR A 89 1.05 -8.58 -13.46
C TYR A 89 2.58 -8.67 -13.29
N LYS A 90 3.25 -7.56 -12.96
CA LYS A 90 4.70 -7.53 -12.69
C LYS A 90 5.06 -8.42 -11.50
N MET A 91 4.35 -8.28 -10.39
CA MET A 91 4.55 -9.11 -9.19
C MET A 91 4.36 -10.61 -9.49
N LYS A 92 3.42 -10.98 -10.36
CA LYS A 92 3.26 -12.37 -10.80
C LYS A 92 4.46 -12.83 -11.63
N LYS A 93 4.93 -11.99 -12.57
CA LYS A 93 6.11 -12.28 -13.39
C LYS A 93 7.37 -12.47 -12.52
N ASP A 94 7.48 -11.68 -11.46
CA ASP A 94 8.59 -11.74 -10.49
C ASP A 94 8.37 -12.81 -9.40
N ASN A 95 7.34 -13.65 -9.53
CA ASN A 95 6.99 -14.72 -8.61
C ASN A 95 6.73 -14.26 -7.16
N LEU A 96 6.36 -13.01 -6.93
CA LEU A 96 5.95 -12.49 -5.61
C LEU A 96 4.52 -12.89 -5.27
N VAL A 97 3.70 -13.14 -6.29
CA VAL A 97 2.31 -13.58 -6.15
C VAL A 97 1.98 -14.67 -7.17
N THR A 98 1.03 -15.53 -6.82
CA THR A 98 0.38 -16.45 -7.76
C THR A 98 -1.11 -16.13 -7.87
N VAL A 99 -1.76 -16.69 -8.89
CA VAL A 99 -3.19 -16.48 -9.16
C VAL A 99 -3.93 -17.81 -9.27
N LYS A 100 -5.08 -17.91 -8.63
CA LYS A 100 -6.03 -19.00 -8.81
C LYS A 100 -7.37 -18.46 -9.30
N TRP A 101 -8.03 -19.25 -10.13
CA TRP A 101 -9.42 -18.99 -10.50
C TRP A 101 -10.30 -19.70 -9.48
N GLU A 102 -11.03 -18.92 -8.70
CA GLU A 102 -12.01 -19.47 -7.78
C GLU A 102 -13.42 -19.34 -8.39
N PRO A 103 -14.27 -20.39 -8.25
CA PRO A 103 -15.69 -20.29 -8.56
C PRO A 103 -16.31 -19.15 -7.74
N ASN A 104 -17.34 -18.47 -8.28
CA ASN A 104 -18.12 -17.56 -7.45
C ASN A 104 -18.69 -18.32 -6.25
N ASP A 105 -18.62 -17.73 -5.05
CA ASP A 105 -19.26 -18.25 -3.84
C ASP A 105 -20.66 -18.79 -4.16
N GLU A 106 -21.00 -19.95 -3.61
CA GLU A 106 -22.22 -20.71 -3.94
C GLU A 106 -23.51 -19.87 -3.87
N LYS A 107 -23.51 -18.82 -3.05
CA LYS A 107 -24.60 -17.83 -2.92
C LYS A 107 -24.88 -17.00 -4.19
N ASN A 108 -24.02 -17.05 -5.20
CA ASN A 108 -24.11 -16.24 -6.43
C ASN A 108 -24.14 -17.08 -7.72
N GLN A 109 -24.33 -18.41 -7.64
CA GLN A 109 -24.36 -19.28 -8.82
C GLN A 109 -25.46 -18.91 -9.83
N ASN A 110 -26.56 -18.31 -9.37
CA ASN A 110 -27.66 -17.84 -10.24
C ASN A 110 -27.38 -16.54 -11.01
N SER A 111 -26.18 -15.95 -10.90
CA SER A 111 -25.87 -14.64 -11.51
C SER A 111 -25.12 -14.69 -12.84
N GLY A 112 -24.74 -15.87 -13.33
CA GLY A 112 -23.99 -16.02 -14.59
C GLY A 112 -22.63 -15.32 -14.60
N LYS A 113 -22.11 -14.91 -13.43
CA LYS A 113 -20.88 -14.13 -13.33
C LYS A 113 -19.64 -15.01 -13.53
N PRO A 114 -18.63 -14.53 -14.29
CA PRO A 114 -17.42 -15.28 -14.57
C PRO A 114 -16.58 -15.54 -13.30
N ASN A 115 -15.72 -16.56 -13.37
CA ASN A 115 -14.76 -16.91 -12.33
C ASN A 115 -13.92 -15.69 -11.91
N ARG A 116 -13.54 -15.63 -10.63
CA ARG A 116 -12.75 -14.52 -10.08
C ARG A 116 -11.28 -14.91 -9.98
N LYS A 117 -10.39 -13.97 -10.32
CA LYS A 117 -8.93 -14.12 -10.14
C LYS A 117 -8.54 -13.71 -8.72
N TYR A 118 -8.24 -14.70 -7.88
CA TYR A 118 -7.69 -14.48 -6.55
C TYR A 118 -6.17 -14.52 -6.59
N TYR A 119 -5.54 -13.54 -5.95
CA TYR A 119 -4.10 -13.47 -5.80
C TYR A 119 -3.69 -14.01 -4.43
N TYR A 120 -2.55 -14.70 -4.39
CA TYR A 120 -1.95 -15.28 -3.19
C TYR A 120 -0.50 -14.83 -3.16
N ILE A 121 0.00 -14.49 -1.98
CA ILE A 121 1.44 -14.28 -1.78
C ILE A 121 2.18 -15.61 -1.89
N THR A 122 3.38 -15.58 -2.46
CA THR A 122 4.30 -16.73 -2.50
C THR A 122 5.30 -16.67 -1.34
N ASP A 123 6.10 -17.72 -1.15
CA ASP A 123 7.20 -17.69 -0.19
C ASP A 123 8.23 -16.59 -0.53
N LEU A 124 8.54 -16.42 -1.82
CA LEU A 124 9.40 -15.33 -2.29
C LEU A 124 8.79 -13.95 -1.98
N GLY A 125 7.47 -13.80 -2.14
CA GLY A 125 6.76 -12.58 -1.74
C GLY A 125 6.91 -12.28 -0.24
N ASN A 126 6.77 -13.28 0.62
CA ASN A 126 6.98 -13.12 2.07
C ASN A 126 8.43 -12.74 2.40
N GLN A 127 9.41 -13.43 1.80
CA GLN A 127 10.83 -13.09 1.99
C GLN A 127 11.14 -11.67 1.53
N THR A 128 10.55 -11.24 0.42
CA THR A 128 10.71 -9.88 -0.12
C THR A 128 10.15 -8.82 0.83
N MET A 129 9.04 -9.11 1.53
CA MET A 129 8.51 -8.23 2.58
C MET A 129 9.47 -8.09 3.75
N GLU A 130 10.12 -9.18 4.19
CA GLU A 130 11.11 -9.12 5.27
C GLU A 130 12.37 -8.35 4.87
N LEU A 131 12.82 -8.47 3.62
CA LEU A 131 13.93 -7.68 3.08
C LEU A 131 13.58 -6.18 3.04
N ALA A 132 12.39 -5.82 2.58
CA ALA A 132 11.95 -4.42 2.58
C ALA A 132 11.81 -3.87 4.00
N ARG A 133 11.28 -4.66 4.95
CA ARG A 133 11.21 -4.27 6.37
C ARG A 133 12.60 -3.99 6.92
N SER A 134 13.57 -4.85 6.63
CA SER A 134 14.96 -4.69 7.09
C SER A 134 15.61 -3.43 6.51
N TYR A 135 15.43 -3.19 5.20
CA TYR A 135 15.92 -1.97 4.56
C TYR A 135 15.29 -0.70 5.15
N LEU A 136 13.97 -0.68 5.32
CA LEU A 136 13.27 0.48 5.90
C LEU A 136 13.65 0.70 7.36
N ALA A 137 13.88 -0.37 8.14
CA ALA A 137 14.36 -0.24 9.51
C ALA A 137 15.75 0.40 9.56
N ALA A 138 16.68 -0.07 8.72
CA ALA A 138 18.03 0.52 8.62
C ALA A 138 17.96 2.00 8.20
N LEU A 139 17.14 2.32 7.21
CA LEU A 139 16.89 3.69 6.76
C LEU A 139 16.43 4.58 7.93
N MET A 140 15.49 4.08 8.74
CA MET A 140 14.98 4.83 9.90
C MET A 140 16.05 5.04 10.97
N THR A 141 16.95 4.08 11.19
CA THR A 141 17.99 4.18 12.23
C THR A 141 19.23 4.97 11.80
N GLU A 142 19.54 5.02 10.50
CA GLU A 142 20.74 5.68 10.00
C GLU A 142 20.51 7.13 9.56
N ILE A 143 19.28 7.46 9.14
CA ILE A 143 18.95 8.83 8.67
C ILE A 143 18.37 9.69 9.79
N PHE A 144 17.69 9.09 10.77
CA PHE A 144 16.99 9.82 11.82
C PHE A 144 17.52 9.42 13.19
N ASP A 145 17.76 10.43 14.03
CA ASP A 145 18.06 10.20 15.44
C ASP A 145 16.89 9.50 16.12
N LYS A 146 17.20 8.64 17.10
CA LYS A 146 16.16 8.01 17.93
C LYS A 146 15.40 9.11 18.68
N VAL A 147 14.09 9.11 18.48
CA VAL A 147 13.15 9.96 19.23
C VAL A 147 13.02 9.45 20.66
#